data_AF-A0A0B5DFE4-F1
#
_entry.id   AF-A0A0B5DFE4-F1
#
_cell.length_a   1.000
_cell.length_b   1.000
_cell.length_c   1.000
_cell.angle_alpha   90.00
_cell.angle_beta   90.00
_cell.angle_gamma   90.00
#
_symmetry.space_group_name_H-M   'P 1'
#
loop_
_entity.id
_entity.type
_entity.pdbx_description
1 polymer ?
#
loop_
_entity_poly.entity_id
_entity_poly.type
_entity_poly.pdbx_seq_one_letter_code
_entity_poly.pdbx_strand_id
1 'polypeptide(L)'
;MDRYLSRRTAHRSGRRAYYTIASLIAMAGPQSHTPGVRPDNDPGPPSPENDPASLLVAPADSAPPPAAPDPAAWFARPNLGATLATAVHRAGHGPERTESLLHILTRISDDQLHRRLPAPVTRLLRDGITPDWGVLLHDLVQRPYRRDRVGLRWRDAFYLAAPEPRRT
;
A
#
# COMPACT_ATOMS: atom_id res chain seq x y z
N MET A 1 -0.90 -15.20 3.05
CA MET A 1 -2.27 -14.78 3.44
C MET A 1 -2.97 -15.98 4.03
N ASP A 2 -3.52 -15.83 5.23
CA ASP A 2 -4.03 -16.98 5.99
C ASP A 2 -5.19 -17.67 5.26
N ARG A 3 -5.09 -19.00 5.10
CA ARG A 3 -6.02 -19.82 4.28
C ARG A 3 -7.45 -19.71 4.81
N TYR A 4 -7.59 -19.40 6.10
CA TYR A 4 -8.85 -19.28 6.81
C TYR A 4 -9.64 -17.99 6.50
N LEU A 5 -8.97 -16.88 6.19
CA LEU A 5 -9.65 -15.62 5.84
C LEU A 5 -10.30 -15.70 4.46
N SER A 6 -9.63 -16.39 3.52
CA SER A 6 -10.04 -16.48 2.12
C SER A 6 -11.44 -17.10 1.92
N ARG A 7 -11.84 -18.04 2.78
CA ARG A 7 -13.13 -18.76 2.64
C ARG A 7 -14.30 -17.98 3.24
N ARG A 8 -14.07 -17.25 4.34
CA ARG A 8 -15.13 -16.50 5.06
C ARG A 8 -15.45 -15.14 4.43
N THR A 9 -14.54 -14.56 3.65
CA THR A 9 -14.73 -13.23 3.04
C THR A 9 -15.07 -13.25 1.55
N ALA A 10 -15.18 -14.44 0.93
CA ALA A 10 -15.43 -14.57 -0.51
C ALA A 10 -16.70 -13.85 -0.99
N HIS A 11 -17.71 -13.69 -0.12
CA HIS A 11 -18.99 -13.01 -0.41
C HIS A 11 -19.05 -11.58 0.14
N ARG A 12 -17.97 -11.10 0.75
CA ARG A 12 -17.84 -9.74 1.32
C ARG A 12 -16.57 -9.09 0.79
N SER A 13 -16.55 -8.87 -0.52
CA SER A 13 -15.40 -8.37 -1.28
C SER A 13 -14.75 -7.13 -0.63
N GLY A 14 -15.56 -6.17 -0.18
CA GLY A 14 -15.08 -5.01 0.57
C GLY A 14 -14.27 -5.39 1.82
N ARG A 15 -14.79 -6.27 2.70
CA ARG A 15 -14.08 -6.70 3.93
C ARG A 15 -12.79 -7.42 3.63
N ARG A 16 -12.74 -8.19 2.54
CA ARG A 16 -11.53 -8.91 2.14
C ARG A 16 -10.40 -7.96 1.79
N ALA A 17 -10.68 -6.87 1.09
CA ALA A 17 -9.69 -5.83 0.78
C ALA A 17 -9.08 -5.25 2.06
N TYR A 18 -9.91 -4.88 3.05
CA TYR A 18 -9.43 -4.39 4.35
C TYR A 18 -8.52 -5.40 5.05
N TYR A 19 -8.91 -6.68 5.13
CA TYR A 19 -8.07 -7.69 5.77
C TYR A 19 -6.77 -7.97 5.01
N THR A 20 -6.79 -7.96 3.66
CA THR A 20 -5.57 -8.08 2.87
C THR A 20 -4.61 -6.95 3.21
N ILE A 21 -5.09 -5.70 3.18
CA ILE A 21 -4.26 -4.53 3.47
C ILE A 21 -3.74 -4.54 4.90
N ALA A 22 -4.60 -4.81 5.88
CA ALA A 22 -4.19 -4.93 7.28
C ALA A 22 -3.10 -6.00 7.46
N SER A 23 -3.21 -7.15 6.76
CA SER A 23 -2.17 -8.18 6.79
C SER A 23 -0.86 -7.71 6.14
N LEU A 24 -0.93 -6.96 5.04
CA LEU A 24 0.26 -6.42 4.35
C LEU A 24 0.97 -5.38 5.21
N ILE A 25 0.22 -4.46 5.82
CA ILE A 25 0.72 -3.46 6.77
C ILE A 25 1.38 -4.14 7.98
N ALA A 26 0.74 -5.17 8.53
CA ALA A 26 1.31 -5.93 9.65
C ALA A 26 2.64 -6.62 9.26
N MET A 27 2.76 -7.13 8.03
CA MET A 27 3.99 -7.78 7.55
C MET A 27 5.14 -6.80 7.27
N ALA A 28 4.83 -5.56 6.95
CA ALA A 28 5.82 -4.52 6.65
C ALA A 28 6.49 -3.92 7.90
N GLY A 29 5.97 -4.24 9.09
CA GLY A 29 6.51 -3.81 10.37
C GLY A 29 6.14 -2.37 10.76
N PRO A 30 6.25 -2.02 12.06
CA PRO A 30 5.78 -0.74 12.61
C PRO A 30 6.53 0.48 12.06
N GLN A 31 7.79 0.33 11.66
CA GLN A 31 8.63 1.43 11.20
C GLN A 31 8.22 2.00 9.83
N SER A 32 7.56 1.20 9.01
CA SER A 32 7.22 1.59 7.64
C SER A 32 5.95 2.45 7.55
N HIS A 33 5.09 2.46 8.58
CA HIS A 33 3.71 3.01 8.47
C HIS A 33 3.25 3.85 9.65
N THR A 34 4.03 3.95 10.72
CA THR A 34 3.65 4.71 11.92
C THR A 34 4.46 6.01 11.93
N PRO A 35 3.85 7.17 11.64
CA PRO A 35 4.52 8.45 11.87
C PRO A 35 4.81 8.57 13.39
N GLY A 36 6.09 8.61 13.76
CA GLY A 36 6.53 8.80 15.16
C GLY A 36 7.22 7.61 15.83
N VAL A 37 7.36 6.45 15.18
CA VAL A 37 8.17 5.34 15.72
C VAL A 37 9.65 5.62 15.44
N ARG A 38 10.40 5.99 16.48
CA ARG A 38 11.86 6.16 16.45
C ARG A 38 12.51 4.77 16.33
N PRO A 39 13.58 4.60 15.53
CA PRO A 39 14.29 3.32 15.48
C PRO A 39 15.00 3.05 16.82
N ASP A 40 14.75 1.88 17.39
CA ASP A 40 15.48 1.33 18.54
C ASP A 40 16.91 0.99 18.10
N ASN A 41 17.78 2.00 18.05
CA ASN A 41 19.22 1.83 17.95
C ASN A 41 19.89 2.87 18.86
N ASP A 42 19.89 2.57 20.16
CA ASP A 42 20.96 3.00 21.08
C ASP A 42 20.83 2.24 22.42
N PRO A 43 21.88 1.57 22.92
CA PRO A 43 21.95 1.12 24.30
C PRO A 43 22.56 2.25 25.16
N GLY A 44 21.70 3.03 25.83
CA GLY A 44 22.10 4.10 26.76
C GLY A 44 21.18 4.15 28.00
N PRO A 45 21.70 4.46 29.20
CA PRO A 45 21.21 3.98 30.50
C PRO A 45 19.93 4.68 31.01
N PRO A 46 19.25 4.09 32.01
CA PRO A 46 17.92 4.52 32.43
C PRO A 46 17.96 5.80 33.27
N SER A 47 17.02 6.70 33.02
CA SER A 47 16.62 7.70 34.01
C SER A 47 15.12 7.93 33.98
N PRO A 48 14.54 8.30 35.13
CA PRO A 48 13.30 7.71 35.58
C PRO A 48 12.13 8.69 35.52
N GLU A 49 10.97 8.16 35.91
CA GLU A 49 9.79 8.87 36.43
C GLU A 49 8.79 9.42 35.41
N ASN A 50 7.82 8.55 35.15
CA ASN A 50 6.43 8.88 34.84
C ASN A 50 5.90 9.92 35.84
N ASP A 51 5.55 11.10 35.33
CA ASP A 51 4.78 12.10 36.06
C ASP A 51 3.34 12.10 35.51
N PRO A 52 2.33 11.61 36.26
CA PRO A 52 0.96 11.43 35.73
C PRO A 52 0.13 12.72 35.68
N ALA A 53 0.73 13.91 35.82
CA ALA A 53 -0.01 15.16 36.01
C ALA A 53 -0.25 16.00 34.73
N SER A 54 0.20 15.58 33.54
CA SER A 54 0.09 16.40 32.31
C SER A 54 -1.05 15.98 31.37
N LEU A 55 -2.21 15.59 31.93
CA LEU A 55 -3.40 15.15 31.18
C LEU A 55 -4.50 16.21 31.02
N LEU A 56 -4.19 17.50 31.16
CA LEU A 56 -5.17 18.57 30.95
C LEU A 56 -4.69 19.59 29.90
N VAL A 57 -4.61 19.14 28.65
CA VAL A 57 -4.68 20.05 27.51
C VAL A 57 -6.16 20.38 27.27
N ALA A 58 -6.51 21.65 27.47
CA ALA A 58 -7.83 22.20 27.18
C ALA A 58 -8.24 21.92 25.71
N PRO A 59 -9.54 21.78 25.40
CA PRO A 59 -9.98 21.50 24.04
C PRO A 59 -9.57 22.67 23.15
N ALA A 60 -8.66 22.40 22.21
CA ALA A 60 -8.30 23.35 21.18
C ALA A 60 -9.56 23.75 20.41
N ASP A 61 -9.68 25.06 20.23
CA ASP A 61 -10.72 25.73 19.46
C ASP A 61 -10.98 25.00 18.14
N SER A 62 -12.25 24.89 17.77
CA SER A 62 -12.73 24.02 16.71
C SER A 62 -12.07 24.40 15.38
N ALA A 63 -11.06 23.63 14.97
CA ALA A 63 -10.46 23.77 13.66
C ALA A 63 -11.58 23.67 12.61
N PRO A 64 -11.62 24.58 11.61
CA PRO A 64 -12.62 24.51 10.56
C PRO A 64 -12.58 23.11 9.91
N PRO A 65 -13.75 22.55 9.52
CA PRO A 65 -13.79 21.23 8.93
C PRO A 65 -12.82 21.20 7.74
N PRO A 66 -11.98 20.16 7.63
CA PRO A 66 -11.01 20.07 6.54
C PRO A 66 -11.78 20.22 5.22
N ALA A 67 -11.30 21.15 4.37
CA ALA A 67 -11.87 21.35 3.05
C ALA A 67 -11.99 19.99 2.34
N ALA A 68 -13.11 19.76 1.66
CA ALA A 68 -13.36 18.51 0.97
C ALA A 68 -12.14 18.18 0.08
N PRO A 69 -11.52 17.00 0.24
CA PRO A 69 -10.30 16.68 -0.46
C PRO A 69 -10.55 16.73 -1.98
N ASP A 70 -9.68 17.44 -2.70
CA ASP A 70 -9.75 17.52 -4.15
C ASP A 70 -9.64 16.11 -4.76
N PRO A 71 -10.66 15.65 -5.51
CA PRO A 71 -10.62 14.33 -6.14
C PRO A 71 -9.45 14.20 -7.12
N ALA A 72 -9.01 15.26 -7.79
CA ALA A 72 -7.88 15.20 -8.71
C ALA A 72 -6.56 14.89 -7.96
N ALA A 73 -6.33 15.56 -6.83
CA ALA A 73 -5.20 15.29 -5.96
C ALA A 73 -5.17 13.83 -5.45
N TRP A 74 -6.32 13.22 -5.16
CA TRP A 74 -6.38 11.81 -4.78
C TRP A 74 -5.90 10.88 -5.90
N PHE A 75 -6.32 11.12 -7.16
CA PHE A 75 -5.97 10.25 -8.28
C PHE A 75 -4.52 10.40 -8.74
N ALA A 76 -3.85 11.50 -8.40
CA ALA A 76 -2.43 11.75 -8.65
C ALA A 76 -1.50 10.94 -7.73
N ARG A 77 -2.00 10.39 -6.61
CA ARG A 77 -1.21 9.56 -5.69
C ARG A 77 -0.71 8.28 -6.37
N PRO A 78 0.51 7.80 -6.04
CA PRO A 78 1.10 6.63 -6.68
C PRO A 78 0.29 5.37 -6.36
N ASN A 79 -0.19 4.70 -7.42
CA ASN A 79 -0.85 3.39 -7.30
C ASN A 79 0.18 2.24 -7.43
N LEU A 80 -0.30 1.00 -7.36
CA LEU A 80 0.56 -0.20 -7.43
C LEU A 80 1.47 -0.22 -8.68
N GLY A 81 0.95 0.21 -9.83
CA GLY A 81 1.72 0.29 -11.07
C GLY A 81 2.91 1.25 -10.97
N ALA A 82 2.67 2.47 -10.46
CA ALA A 82 3.73 3.44 -10.22
C ALA A 82 4.76 2.95 -9.19
N THR A 83 4.31 2.24 -8.14
CA THR A 83 5.19 1.63 -7.14
C THR A 83 6.08 0.54 -7.76
N LEU A 84 5.53 -0.29 -8.64
CA LEU A 84 6.29 -1.32 -9.37
C LEU A 84 7.30 -0.71 -10.35
N ALA A 85 6.93 0.37 -11.06
CA ALA A 85 7.86 1.11 -11.90
C ALA A 85 9.00 1.70 -11.07
N THR A 86 8.70 2.23 -9.88
CA THR A 86 9.72 2.71 -8.93
C THR A 86 10.69 1.60 -8.53
N ALA A 87 10.22 0.35 -8.38
CA ALA A 87 11.09 -0.79 -8.07
C ALA A 87 11.98 -1.22 -9.23
N VAL A 88 11.48 -1.12 -10.47
CA VAL A 88 12.32 -1.29 -11.67
C VAL A 88 13.46 -0.25 -11.67
N HIS A 89 13.14 1.01 -11.35
CA HIS A 89 14.11 2.10 -11.33
C HIS A 89 15.12 2.05 -10.18
N ARG A 90 14.64 1.90 -8.95
CA ARG A 90 15.44 2.10 -7.74
C ARG A 90 16.01 0.81 -7.18
N ALA A 91 15.31 -0.31 -7.38
CA ALA A 91 15.66 -1.61 -6.81
C ALA A 91 16.11 -2.64 -7.86
N GLY A 92 16.26 -2.22 -9.14
CA GLY A 92 16.77 -3.08 -10.21
C GLY A 92 15.86 -4.27 -10.56
N HIS A 93 14.55 -4.14 -10.37
CA HIS A 93 13.62 -5.20 -10.81
C HIS A 93 13.64 -5.29 -12.34
N GLY A 94 13.75 -6.51 -12.88
CA GLY A 94 13.70 -6.72 -14.34
C GLY A 94 12.39 -6.17 -14.94
N PRO A 95 12.44 -5.22 -15.90
CA PRO A 95 11.26 -4.51 -16.38
C PRO A 95 10.22 -5.43 -17.01
N GLU A 96 10.64 -6.34 -17.89
CA GLU A 96 9.76 -7.26 -18.61
C GLU A 96 9.07 -8.24 -17.65
N ARG A 97 9.80 -8.67 -16.61
CA ARG A 97 9.27 -9.57 -15.57
C ARG A 97 8.23 -8.86 -14.70
N THR A 98 8.49 -7.61 -14.35
CA THR A 98 7.57 -6.79 -13.56
C THR A 98 6.32 -6.44 -14.35
N GLU A 99 6.47 -6.09 -15.63
CA GLU A 99 5.35 -5.86 -16.55
C GLU A 99 4.48 -7.11 -16.70
N SER A 100 5.11 -8.28 -16.93
CA SER A 100 4.40 -9.56 -17.03
C SER A 100 3.64 -9.90 -15.75
N LEU A 101 4.26 -9.66 -14.58
CA LEU A 101 3.60 -9.83 -13.29
C LEU A 101 2.40 -8.89 -13.15
N LEU A 102 2.56 -7.61 -13.50
CA LEU A 102 1.48 -6.63 -13.45
C LEU A 102 0.33 -7.04 -14.37
N HIS A 103 0.64 -7.45 -15.61
CA HIS A 103 -0.36 -7.95 -16.56
C HIS A 103 -1.18 -9.11 -15.96
N ILE A 104 -0.50 -10.10 -15.36
CA ILE A 104 -1.16 -11.21 -14.67
C ILE A 104 -2.06 -10.70 -13.53
N LEU A 105 -1.55 -9.81 -12.66
CA LEU A 105 -2.35 -9.26 -11.55
C LEU A 105 -3.61 -8.53 -12.03
N THR A 106 -3.58 -7.86 -13.18
CA THR A 106 -4.79 -7.24 -13.74
C THR A 106 -5.80 -8.27 -14.28
N ARG A 107 -5.32 -9.42 -14.79
CA ARG A 107 -6.14 -10.45 -15.45
C ARG A 107 -6.58 -11.64 -14.60
N ILE A 108 -6.15 -11.75 -13.36
CA ILE A 108 -6.65 -12.78 -12.43
C ILE A 108 -7.91 -12.32 -11.68
N SER A 109 -8.75 -13.28 -11.27
CA SER A 109 -9.94 -12.99 -10.46
C SER A 109 -9.59 -12.27 -9.16
N ASP A 110 -10.56 -11.59 -8.56
CA ASP A 110 -10.37 -10.93 -7.26
C ASP A 110 -9.87 -11.89 -6.18
N ASP A 111 -10.47 -13.08 -6.14
CA ASP A 111 -10.05 -14.17 -5.26
C ASP A 111 -8.58 -14.52 -5.40
N GLN A 112 -8.08 -14.61 -6.62
CA GLN A 112 -6.70 -14.95 -6.91
C GLN A 112 -5.78 -13.76 -6.68
N LEU A 113 -6.24 -12.54 -6.93
CA LEU A 113 -5.47 -11.33 -6.64
C LEU A 113 -5.11 -11.27 -5.16
N HIS A 114 -6.09 -11.38 -4.25
CA HIS A 114 -5.82 -11.33 -2.82
C HIS A 114 -4.82 -12.41 -2.36
N ARG A 115 -4.80 -13.57 -3.03
CA ARG A 115 -3.83 -14.65 -2.73
C ARG A 115 -2.44 -14.38 -3.28
N ARG A 116 -2.34 -13.75 -4.46
CA ARG A 116 -1.07 -13.53 -5.17
C ARG A 116 -0.41 -12.19 -4.84
N LEU A 117 -1.17 -11.19 -4.44
CA LEU A 117 -0.69 -9.84 -4.11
C LEU A 117 0.37 -9.80 -2.99
N PRO A 118 0.32 -10.64 -1.94
CA PRO A 118 1.32 -10.59 -0.87
C PRO A 118 2.76 -10.78 -1.33
N ALA A 119 3.03 -11.72 -2.24
CA ALA A 119 4.40 -12.00 -2.68
C ALA A 119 5.11 -10.78 -3.33
N PRO A 120 4.55 -10.10 -4.35
CA PRO A 120 5.19 -8.91 -4.91
C PRO A 120 5.24 -7.75 -3.92
N VAL A 121 4.22 -7.57 -3.06
CA VAL A 121 4.26 -6.49 -2.05
C VAL A 121 5.34 -6.75 -1.01
N THR A 122 5.49 -7.96 -0.49
CA THR A 122 6.58 -8.31 0.43
C THR A 122 7.94 -8.11 -0.22
N ARG A 123 8.08 -8.37 -1.53
CA ARG A 123 9.32 -8.06 -2.25
C ARG A 123 9.58 -6.55 -2.28
N LEU A 124 8.60 -5.73 -2.66
CA LEU A 124 8.71 -4.26 -2.64
C LEU A 124 9.14 -3.75 -1.24
N LEU A 125 8.53 -4.29 -0.19
CA LEU A 125 8.85 -3.91 1.19
C LEU A 125 10.29 -4.28 1.59
N ARG A 126 10.80 -5.45 1.16
CA ARG A 126 12.20 -5.84 1.38
C ARG A 126 13.17 -4.89 0.71
N ASP A 127 12.77 -4.30 -0.41
CA ASP A 127 13.57 -3.31 -1.14
C ASP A 127 13.34 -1.88 -0.62
N GLY A 128 12.66 -1.71 0.53
CA GLY A 128 12.37 -0.40 1.14
C GLY A 128 11.31 0.42 0.41
N ILE A 129 10.58 -0.17 -0.53
CA ILE A 129 9.56 0.51 -1.32
C ILE A 129 8.19 0.20 -0.73
N THR A 130 7.59 1.19 -0.08
CA THR A 130 6.26 1.06 0.53
C THR A 130 5.18 1.52 -0.45
N PRO A 131 4.19 0.68 -0.80
CA PRO A 131 3.03 1.10 -1.57
C PRO A 131 2.16 2.09 -0.79
N ASP A 132 1.46 2.97 -1.49
CA ASP A 132 0.41 3.78 -0.86
C ASP A 132 -0.79 2.89 -0.49
N TRP A 133 -0.89 2.56 0.80
CA TRP A 133 -1.93 1.65 1.31
C TRP A 133 -3.34 2.16 1.10
N GLY A 134 -3.56 3.49 1.16
CA GLY A 134 -4.88 4.08 0.97
C GLY A 134 -5.35 3.91 -0.47
N VAL A 135 -4.45 4.15 -1.42
CA VAL A 135 -4.74 3.96 -2.85
C VAL A 135 -4.91 2.48 -3.17
N LEU A 136 -4.03 1.61 -2.67
CA LEU A 136 -4.13 0.18 -2.89
C LEU A 136 -5.43 -0.40 -2.31
N LEU A 137 -5.82 0.01 -1.10
CA LEU A 137 -7.09 -0.40 -0.49
C LEU A 137 -8.28 0.05 -1.35
N HIS A 138 -8.29 1.32 -1.76
CA HIS A 138 -9.34 1.86 -2.62
C HIS A 138 -9.47 1.05 -3.92
N ASP A 139 -8.36 0.77 -4.58
CA ASP A 139 -8.34 0.00 -5.83
C ASP A 139 -8.86 -1.43 -5.61
N LEU A 140 -8.46 -2.09 -4.53
CA LEU A 140 -8.96 -3.44 -4.18
C LEU A 140 -10.46 -3.46 -3.87
N VAL A 141 -10.99 -2.45 -3.18
CA VAL A 141 -12.43 -2.33 -2.90
C VAL A 141 -13.24 -2.12 -4.18
N GLN A 142 -12.70 -1.38 -5.15
CA GLN A 142 -13.38 -1.08 -6.43
C GLN A 142 -13.29 -2.23 -7.44
N ARG A 143 -12.25 -3.06 -7.36
CA ARG A 143 -11.92 -4.08 -8.36
C ARG A 143 -13.04 -5.10 -8.67
N PRO A 144 -13.87 -5.56 -7.72
CA PRO A 144 -15.02 -6.42 -8.01
C PRO A 144 -16.04 -5.79 -8.98
N TYR A 145 -16.16 -4.46 -8.98
CA TYR A 145 -17.14 -3.71 -9.78
C TYR A 145 -16.54 -3.09 -11.03
N ARG A 146 -15.25 -2.74 -10.98
CA ARG A 146 -14.56 -1.94 -12.02
C ARG A 146 -13.20 -2.53 -12.37
N ARG A 147 -13.17 -3.85 -12.56
CA ARG A 147 -11.95 -4.62 -12.76
C ARG A 147 -11.04 -4.07 -13.85
N ASP A 148 -11.59 -3.85 -15.04
CA ASP A 148 -10.81 -3.40 -16.20
C ASP A 148 -10.30 -1.98 -16.00
N ARG A 149 -11.09 -1.11 -15.37
CA ARG A 149 -10.69 0.28 -15.07
C ARG A 149 -9.54 0.35 -14.08
N VAL A 150 -9.59 -0.46 -13.01
CA VAL A 150 -8.48 -0.55 -12.03
C VAL A 150 -7.24 -1.14 -12.70
N GLY A 151 -7.41 -2.20 -13.50
CA GLY A 151 -6.31 -2.82 -14.22
C GLY A 151 -5.63 -1.88 -15.22
N LEU A 152 -6.42 -1.13 -16.00
CA LEU A 152 -5.91 -0.11 -16.91
C LEU A 152 -5.16 0.99 -16.15
N ARG A 153 -5.75 1.55 -15.08
CA ARG A 153 -5.10 2.58 -14.26
C ARG A 153 -3.75 2.14 -13.69
N TRP A 154 -3.62 0.88 -13.26
CA TRP A 154 -2.33 0.35 -12.81
C TRP A 154 -1.33 0.22 -13.95
N ARG A 155 -1.75 -0.28 -15.11
CA ARG A 155 -0.87 -0.41 -16.28
C ARG A 155 -0.42 0.96 -16.79
N ASP A 156 -1.32 1.90 -16.94
CA ASP A 156 -1.00 3.26 -17.40
C ASP A 156 0.00 3.93 -16.46
N ALA A 157 -0.23 3.85 -15.15
CA ALA A 157 0.71 4.40 -14.17
C ALA A 157 2.09 3.70 -14.19
N PHE A 158 2.13 2.40 -14.47
CA PHE A 158 3.40 1.69 -14.66
C PHE A 158 4.14 2.22 -15.89
N TYR A 159 3.50 2.32 -17.06
CA TYR A 159 4.17 2.78 -18.28
C TYR A 159 4.51 4.27 -18.26
N LEU A 160 3.68 5.12 -17.66
CA LEU A 160 3.97 6.55 -17.49
C LEU A 160 5.14 6.80 -16.54
N ALA A 161 5.36 5.90 -15.58
CA ALA A 161 6.46 5.99 -14.63
C ALA A 161 7.70 5.19 -15.06
N ALA A 162 7.57 4.18 -15.92
CA ALA A 162 8.68 3.35 -16.39
C ALA A 162 9.58 4.12 -17.35
N PRO A 163 10.90 3.84 -17.38
CA PRO A 163 11.78 4.43 -18.39
C PRO A 163 11.42 3.84 -19.75
N GLU A 164 11.55 4.64 -20.80
CA GLU A 164 11.36 4.17 -22.17
C GLU A 164 12.28 2.96 -22.42
N PRO A 165 11.77 1.84 -22.96
CA PRO A 165 12.60 0.66 -23.19
C PRO A 165 13.73 1.04 -24.14
N ARG A 166 14.97 0.85 -23.68
CA ARG A 166 16.17 1.10 -24.49
C ARG A 166 16.06 0.22 -25.73
N ARG A 167 15.67 0.79 -26.87
CA ARG A 167 15.61 0.08 -28.15
C ARG A 167 17.04 -0.38 -28.47
N THR A 168 17.27 -1.68 -28.39
CA THR A 168 18.47 -2.36 -28.89
C THR A 168 18.34 -2.61 -30.37
#